data_AF-N1RAX4-F1
#
_entry.id   AF-N1RAX4-F1
#
_cell.length_a   1.000
_cell.length_b   1.000
_cell.length_c   1.000
_cell.angle_alpha   90.00
_cell.angle_beta   90.00
_cell.angle_gamma   90.00
#
_symmetry.space_group_name_H-M   'P 1'
#
loop_
_entity.id
_entity.type
_entity.pdbx_description
1 polymer ?
#
loop_
_entity_poly.entity_id
_entity_poly.type
_entity_poly.pdbx_seq_one_letter_code
_entity_poly.pdbx_strand_id
1 'polypeptide(L)'
;MQHATGLELLYAYSSASCFCYGVTDYIDWAVDQKFGVMDVNIPAYVTHDEESDSYVPGFKEKALTEQIQTLVCYLWDNYLQLYDADHIFVMGVGNAYLGVKVLLINRDCKSRISGVVNFANGTLRPVKSEFDSDLSSWYKENSRVYIAGDHACWADPDLTRKVNKRRFGTVVRSPMFGLNKMMAHHAKEAREWILERVEEVADADMTEDEKS
;
A
#
# COMPACT_ATOMS: atom_id res chain seq x y z
N MET A 1 -20.40 29.33 9.88
CA MET A 1 -20.80 29.34 8.45
C MET A 1 -19.54 29.62 7.65
N GLN A 2 -18.84 28.56 7.22
CA GLN A 2 -17.64 28.68 6.40
C GLN A 2 -17.74 27.59 5.34
N HIS A 3 -17.78 28.05 4.10
CA HIS A 3 -18.08 27.29 2.90
C HIS A 3 -16.96 26.30 2.57
N ALA A 4 -17.37 25.16 2.04
CA ALA A 4 -16.51 24.13 1.48
C ALA A 4 -15.61 24.65 0.35
N THR A 5 -14.36 24.19 0.33
CA THR A 5 -13.53 24.08 -0.87
C THR A 5 -12.84 22.72 -0.82
N GLY A 6 -13.59 21.68 -1.19
CA GLY A 6 -13.04 20.36 -1.52
C GLY A 6 -12.53 20.39 -2.95
N LEU A 7 -11.27 20.01 -3.16
CA LEU A 7 -10.71 19.80 -4.49
C LEU A 7 -11.15 18.41 -4.97
N GLU A 8 -12.33 18.32 -5.61
CA GLU A 8 -12.74 17.14 -6.35
C GLU A 8 -12.00 17.11 -7.70
N LEU A 9 -10.99 16.24 -7.83
CA LEU A 9 -10.39 15.91 -9.12
C LEU A 9 -10.92 14.55 -9.58
N LEU A 10 -12.15 14.57 -10.12
CA LEU A 10 -12.67 13.53 -10.99
C LEU A 10 -12.04 13.73 -12.38
N TYR A 11 -11.04 12.92 -12.73
CA TYR A 11 -10.62 12.77 -14.13
C TYR A 11 -11.13 11.43 -14.67
N ALA A 12 -12.20 11.51 -15.45
CA ALA A 12 -12.62 10.45 -16.36
C ALA A 12 -12.18 10.83 -17.78
N TYR A 13 -11.29 10.06 -18.40
CA TYR A 13 -11.22 9.96 -19.87
C TYR A 13 -10.82 8.56 -20.35
N SER A 14 -11.52 8.17 -21.41
CA SER A 14 -11.74 6.84 -22.00
C SER A 14 -10.54 6.24 -22.76
N SER A 15 -10.26 4.94 -22.54
CA SER A 15 -10.37 3.93 -23.60
C SER A 15 -10.20 2.51 -23.03
N ALA A 16 -11.24 1.68 -23.18
CA ALA A 16 -11.29 0.23 -22.99
C ALA A 16 -10.32 -0.39 -21.94
N SER A 17 -10.72 -0.43 -20.67
CA SER A 17 -10.14 -1.34 -19.69
C SER A 17 -11.21 -1.76 -18.69
N CYS A 18 -11.42 -3.06 -18.54
CA CYS A 18 -12.38 -3.67 -17.62
C CYS A 18 -12.25 -3.05 -16.21
N PHE A 19 -13.31 -2.42 -15.70
CA PHE A 19 -13.35 -1.81 -14.38
C PHE A 19 -12.96 -2.86 -13.33
N CYS A 20 -11.82 -2.68 -12.68
CA CYS A 20 -11.41 -3.53 -11.56
C CYS A 20 -12.25 -3.14 -10.34
N TYR A 21 -13.47 -3.70 -10.21
CA TYR A 21 -14.41 -3.46 -9.09
C TYR A 21 -13.78 -3.59 -7.68
N GLY A 22 -12.61 -4.22 -7.56
CA GLY A 22 -11.95 -4.42 -6.28
C GLY A 22 -11.56 -3.13 -5.56
N VAL A 23 -10.99 -2.12 -6.25
CA VAL A 23 -10.50 -0.90 -5.59
C VAL A 23 -11.63 0.06 -5.25
N THR A 24 -12.62 0.18 -6.12
CA THR A 24 -13.79 1.06 -5.93
C THR A 24 -14.56 0.71 -4.66
N ASP A 25 -14.71 -0.57 -4.35
CA ASP A 25 -15.38 -1.01 -3.12
C ASP A 25 -14.67 -0.53 -1.84
N TYR A 26 -13.34 -0.37 -1.87
CA TYR A 26 -12.60 0.20 -0.73
C TYR A 26 -12.70 1.72 -0.68
N ILE A 27 -12.75 2.38 -1.84
CA ILE A 27 -12.94 3.83 -1.92
C ILE A 27 -14.31 4.20 -1.35
N ASP A 28 -15.37 3.55 -1.82
CA ASP A 28 -16.74 3.82 -1.36
C ASP A 28 -16.87 3.61 0.15
N TRP A 29 -16.33 2.50 0.66
CA TRP A 29 -16.29 2.24 2.10
C TRP A 29 -15.51 3.31 2.88
N ALA A 30 -14.35 3.75 2.38
CA ALA A 30 -13.54 4.77 3.07
C ALA A 30 -14.28 6.11 3.13
N VAL A 31 -14.98 6.48 2.05
CA VAL A 31 -15.84 7.68 1.99
C VAL A 31 -17.00 7.57 2.98
N ASP A 32 -17.61 6.40 3.11
CA ASP A 32 -18.68 6.14 4.09
C ASP A 32 -18.17 6.30 5.54
N GLN A 33 -16.95 5.83 5.82
CA GLN A 33 -16.27 6.01 7.12
C GLN A 33 -15.69 7.42 7.33
N LYS A 34 -15.89 8.35 6.38
CA LYS A 34 -15.36 9.73 6.43
C LYS A 34 -13.84 9.84 6.40
N PHE A 35 -13.16 8.85 5.83
CA PHE A 35 -11.74 8.96 5.55
C PHE A 35 -11.48 9.85 4.33
N GLY A 36 -10.37 10.59 4.37
CA GLY A 36 -9.80 11.21 3.18
C GLY A 36 -9.18 10.14 2.29
N VAL A 37 -9.52 10.16 0.99
CA VAL A 37 -9.02 9.17 0.03
C VAL A 37 -8.12 9.85 -0.99
N MET A 38 -6.90 9.32 -1.14
CA MET A 38 -5.99 9.66 -2.23
C MET A 38 -5.77 8.40 -3.07
N ASP A 39 -6.41 8.33 -4.23
CA ASP A 39 -6.19 7.25 -5.19
C ASP A 39 -5.02 7.59 -6.12
N VAL A 40 -4.04 6.69 -6.20
CA VAL A 40 -2.79 6.91 -6.95
C VAL A 40 -2.56 5.72 -7.87
N ASN A 41 -2.61 5.98 -9.17
CA ASN A 41 -2.26 4.98 -10.17
C ASN A 41 -0.73 4.89 -10.32
N ILE A 42 -0.16 3.73 -9.98
CA ILE A 42 1.27 3.46 -10.13
C ILE A 42 1.51 2.72 -11.45
N PRO A 43 2.33 3.27 -12.38
CA PRO A 43 2.60 2.62 -13.65
C PRO A 43 3.28 1.27 -13.46
N ALA A 44 2.83 0.26 -14.21
CA ALA A 44 3.39 -1.09 -14.16
C ALA A 44 4.62 -1.26 -15.07
N TYR A 45 4.87 -0.31 -15.98
CA TYR A 45 5.99 -0.30 -16.90
C TYR A 45 6.33 1.14 -17.29
N VAL A 46 7.58 1.37 -17.69
CA VAL A 46 8.02 2.67 -18.21
C VAL A 46 7.56 2.80 -19.65
N THR A 47 6.69 3.78 -19.94
CA THR A 47 6.42 4.23 -21.31
C THR A 47 7.53 5.20 -21.72
N HIS A 48 8.51 4.73 -22.49
CA HIS A 48 9.37 5.63 -23.26
C HIS A 48 9.06 5.38 -24.73
N ASP A 49 8.79 6.45 -25.47
CA ASP A 49 8.48 6.47 -26.92
C ASP A 49 9.73 6.26 -27.79
N GLU A 50 10.86 5.84 -27.22
CA GLU A 50 12.10 5.63 -27.95
C GLU A 50 12.35 4.13 -28.15
N GLU A 51 11.90 3.61 -29.30
CA GLU A 51 12.09 2.23 -29.79
C GLU A 51 13.57 1.84 -30.04
N SER A 52 14.56 2.50 -29.42
CA SER A 52 15.98 2.35 -29.80
C SER A 52 16.92 1.79 -28.72
N ASP A 53 16.46 1.46 -27.51
CA ASP A 53 17.36 0.89 -26.51
C ASP A 53 17.31 -0.63 -26.44
N SER A 54 18.47 -1.22 -26.75
CA SER A 54 18.74 -2.65 -26.69
C SER A 54 18.25 -3.26 -25.38
N TYR A 55 17.46 -4.32 -25.46
CA TYR A 55 16.75 -4.96 -24.36
C TYR A 55 17.71 -5.41 -23.23
N VAL A 56 17.78 -4.63 -22.14
CA VAL A 56 18.41 -5.05 -20.87
C VAL A 56 17.34 -5.05 -19.76
N PRO A 57 16.81 -6.22 -19.36
CA PRO A 57 15.73 -6.34 -18.37
C PRO A 57 16.00 -5.63 -17.04
N GLY A 58 17.24 -5.64 -16.55
CA GLY A 58 17.61 -5.01 -15.28
C GLY A 58 17.61 -3.48 -15.32
N PHE A 59 17.83 -2.88 -16.49
CA PHE A 59 17.79 -1.43 -16.66
C PHE A 59 16.36 -0.90 -16.53
N LYS A 60 15.38 -1.63 -17.08
CA LYS A 60 13.95 -1.27 -17.00
C LYS A 60 13.40 -1.36 -15.59
N GLU A 61 13.77 -2.36 -14.79
CA GLU A 61 13.31 -2.46 -13.39
C GLU A 61 13.90 -1.34 -12.52
N LYS A 62 15.16 -0.98 -12.75
CA LYS A 62 15.80 0.13 -12.03
C LYS A 62 15.13 1.47 -12.38
N ALA A 63 14.94 1.76 -13.67
CA ALA A 63 14.28 2.98 -14.13
C ALA A 63 12.83 3.06 -13.61
N LEU A 64 12.09 1.95 -13.62
CA LEU A 64 10.74 1.89 -13.04
C LEU A 64 10.76 2.18 -11.54
N THR A 65 11.70 1.60 -10.80
CA THR A 65 11.84 1.83 -9.35
C THR A 65 12.16 3.30 -9.06
N GLU A 66 13.06 3.92 -9.83
CA GLU A 66 13.41 5.34 -9.70
C GLU A 66 12.20 6.25 -9.98
N GLN A 67 11.41 5.98 -11.03
CA GLN A 67 10.19 6.74 -11.32
C GLN A 67 9.14 6.59 -10.22
N ILE A 68 8.91 5.37 -9.75
CA ILE A 68 7.99 5.10 -8.64
C ILE A 68 8.48 5.83 -7.39
N GLN A 69 9.79 5.81 -7.12
CA GLN A 69 10.41 6.51 -5.99
C GLN A 69 10.15 8.01 -6.08
N THR A 70 10.43 8.65 -7.22
CA THR A 70 10.15 10.07 -7.40
C THR A 70 8.68 10.38 -7.14
N LEU A 71 7.75 9.58 -7.67
CA LEU A 71 6.32 9.78 -7.48
C LEU A 71 5.89 9.65 -6.01
N VAL A 72 6.20 8.52 -5.36
CA VAL A 72 5.73 8.28 -3.99
C VAL A 72 6.40 9.20 -2.97
N CYS A 73 7.68 9.52 -3.16
CA CYS A 73 8.37 10.49 -2.31
C CYS A 73 7.83 11.90 -2.52
N TYR A 74 7.52 12.30 -3.76
CA TYR A 74 6.91 13.60 -4.02
C TYR A 74 5.53 13.72 -3.35
N LEU A 75 4.69 12.68 -3.47
CA LEU A 75 3.38 12.64 -2.81
C LEU A 75 3.51 12.70 -1.28
N TRP A 76 4.50 12.01 -0.74
CA TRP A 76 4.78 12.06 0.70
C TRP A 76 5.19 13.47 1.14
N ASP A 77 6.25 14.01 0.55
CA ASP A 77 6.89 15.25 0.99
C ASP A 77 5.99 16.48 0.80
N ASN A 78 5.13 16.48 -0.24
CA ASN A 78 4.33 17.66 -0.61
C ASN A 78 2.86 17.58 -0.19
N TYR A 79 2.36 16.40 0.17
CA TYR A 79 0.95 16.22 0.51
C TYR A 79 0.80 15.46 1.82
N LEU A 80 1.16 14.17 1.87
CA LEU A 80 0.84 13.30 3.01
C LEU A 80 1.50 13.76 4.31
N GLN A 81 2.75 14.20 4.26
CA GLN A 81 3.48 14.70 5.43
C GLN A 81 2.92 16.04 5.94
N LEU A 82 2.22 16.81 5.12
CA LEU A 82 1.72 18.13 5.48
C LEU A 82 0.27 18.10 5.97
N TYR A 83 -0.48 17.04 5.64
CA TYR A 83 -1.84 16.88 6.15
C TYR A 83 -1.83 16.69 7.67
N ASP A 84 -2.78 17.33 8.34
CA ASP A 84 -3.08 17.12 9.76
C ASP A 84 -4.03 15.92 9.90
N ALA A 85 -3.50 14.76 9.55
CA ALA A 85 -4.20 13.48 9.66
C ALA A 85 -3.56 12.68 10.78
N ASP A 86 -4.39 12.29 11.75
CA ASP A 86 -4.01 11.49 12.92
C ASP A 86 -3.58 10.08 12.49
N HIS A 87 -4.21 9.55 11.44
CA HIS A 87 -3.96 8.21 10.94
C HIS A 87 -3.83 8.18 9.41
N ILE A 88 -2.69 7.68 8.94
CA ILE A 88 -2.47 7.42 7.51
C ILE A 88 -2.41 5.90 7.31
N PHE A 89 -3.28 5.40 6.44
CA PHE A 89 -3.22 4.02 5.97
C PHE A 89 -2.76 3.98 4.52
N VAL A 90 -1.82 3.09 4.22
CA VAL A 90 -1.31 2.90 2.85
C VAL A 90 -1.79 1.57 2.30
N MET A 91 -2.46 1.59 1.16
CA MET A 91 -2.93 0.38 0.49
C MET A 91 -2.17 0.15 -0.82
N GLY A 92 -1.51 -1.00 -0.95
CA GLY A 92 -0.81 -1.41 -2.17
C GLY A 92 -1.52 -2.56 -2.87
N VAL A 93 -2.02 -2.32 -4.08
CA VAL A 93 -2.74 -3.34 -4.88
C VAL A 93 -1.89 -3.75 -6.09
N GLY A 94 -1.64 -5.05 -6.23
CA GLY A 94 -0.85 -5.61 -7.33
C GLY A 94 0.57 -5.07 -7.37
N ASN A 95 0.96 -4.42 -8.47
CA ASN A 95 2.30 -3.84 -8.63
C ASN A 95 2.54 -2.60 -7.76
N ALA A 96 1.48 -1.92 -7.30
CA ALA A 96 1.61 -0.76 -6.42
C ALA A 96 2.24 -1.10 -5.06
N TYR A 97 2.25 -2.38 -4.69
CA TYR A 97 3.04 -2.92 -3.57
C TYR A 97 4.53 -2.50 -3.63
N LEU A 98 5.11 -2.34 -4.82
CA LEU A 98 6.47 -1.80 -4.97
C LEU A 98 6.56 -0.35 -4.47
N GLY A 99 5.57 0.49 -4.79
CA GLY A 99 5.51 1.87 -4.33
C GLY A 99 5.50 1.97 -2.80
N VAL A 100 4.71 1.11 -2.15
CA VAL A 100 4.66 1.03 -0.69
C VAL A 100 6.04 0.69 -0.11
N LYS A 101 6.71 -0.34 -0.65
CA LYS A 101 8.08 -0.69 -0.24
C LYS A 101 9.03 0.50 -0.41
N VAL A 102 8.98 1.15 -1.57
CA VAL A 102 9.90 2.25 -1.91
C VAL A 102 9.68 3.44 -0.98
N LEU A 103 8.42 3.78 -0.67
CA LEU A 103 8.08 4.82 0.30
C LEU A 103 8.67 4.52 1.68
N LEU A 104 8.39 3.33 2.22
CA LEU A 104 8.82 2.91 3.56
C LEU A 104 10.35 2.87 3.73
N ILE A 105 11.11 2.66 2.66
CA ILE A 105 12.58 2.60 2.72
C ILE A 105 13.21 3.99 2.56
N ASN A 106 12.57 4.89 1.80
CA ASN A 106 13.15 6.18 1.44
C ASN A 106 12.67 7.35 2.30
N ARG A 107 11.64 7.17 3.14
CA ARG A 107 11.09 8.23 4.01
C ARG A 107 10.84 7.72 5.42
N ASP A 108 11.10 8.59 6.39
CA ASP A 108 10.70 8.33 7.78
C ASP A 108 9.21 8.63 7.93
N CYS A 109 8.41 7.61 7.73
CA CYS A 109 6.95 7.68 7.68
C CYS A 109 6.27 6.79 8.75
N LYS A 110 7.06 6.03 9.53
CA LYS A 110 6.55 5.03 10.47
C LYS A 110 5.70 5.63 11.59
N SER A 111 6.04 6.83 12.04
CA SER A 111 5.31 7.53 13.11
C SER A 111 3.94 8.03 12.66
N ARG A 112 3.74 8.23 11.36
CA ARG A 112 2.50 8.78 10.79
C ARG A 112 1.61 7.72 10.14
N ILE A 113 2.20 6.62 9.68
CA ILE A 113 1.46 5.51 9.07
C ILE A 113 0.97 4.56 10.17
N SER A 114 -0.33 4.47 10.35
CA SER A 114 -0.95 3.57 11.35
C SER A 114 -1.05 2.12 10.85
N GLY A 115 -1.03 1.92 9.52
CA GLY A 115 -1.07 0.59 8.96
C GLY A 115 -0.85 0.53 7.46
N VAL A 116 -0.43 -0.65 7.00
CA VAL A 116 -0.21 -0.96 5.59
C VAL A 116 -0.98 -2.20 5.18
N VAL A 117 -1.84 -2.09 4.17
CA VAL A 117 -2.58 -3.24 3.61
C VAL A 117 -2.10 -3.50 2.19
N ASN A 118 -1.64 -4.71 1.90
CA ASN A 118 -1.15 -5.07 0.58
C ASN A 118 -1.89 -6.28 0.01
N PHE A 119 -2.24 -6.20 -1.26
CA PHE A 119 -2.79 -7.29 -2.07
C PHE A 119 -1.79 -7.64 -3.16
N ALA A 120 -1.00 -8.69 -2.96
CA ALA A 120 0.08 -9.07 -3.85
C ALA A 120 -0.27 -10.31 -4.68
N ASN A 121 -0.09 -10.22 -6.00
CA ASN A 121 -0.24 -11.33 -6.94
C ASN A 121 1.05 -11.64 -7.74
N GLY A 122 2.09 -10.82 -7.60
CA GLY A 122 3.38 -10.98 -8.27
C GLY A 122 4.54 -11.15 -7.29
N THR A 123 5.78 -10.95 -7.77
CA THR A 123 6.99 -11.15 -6.97
C THR A 123 6.98 -10.35 -5.67
N LEU A 124 7.05 -11.06 -4.54
CA LEU A 124 7.13 -10.48 -3.21
C LEU A 124 8.50 -9.84 -2.98
N ARG A 125 8.52 -8.65 -2.39
CA ARG A 125 9.72 -7.83 -2.27
C ARG A 125 9.94 -7.46 -0.80
N PRO A 126 11.07 -7.87 -0.19
CA PRO A 126 11.32 -7.58 1.21
C PRO A 126 11.44 -6.06 1.44
N VAL A 127 10.83 -5.58 2.52
CA VAL A 127 10.98 -4.25 3.09
C VAL A 127 12.08 -4.31 4.16
N LYS A 128 13.26 -3.82 3.79
CA LYS A 128 14.44 -3.74 4.66
C LYS A 128 15.18 -2.45 4.30
N SER A 129 15.59 -1.70 5.31
CA SER A 129 16.53 -0.60 5.18
C SER A 129 17.88 -1.00 5.79
N GLU A 130 18.96 -0.42 5.29
CA GLU A 130 20.29 -0.52 5.92
C GLU A 130 20.46 0.51 7.04
N PHE A 131 19.68 1.58 7.00
CA PHE A 131 19.74 2.69 7.95
C PHE A 131 18.73 2.56 9.09
N ASP A 132 17.64 1.81 8.87
CA ASP A 132 16.59 1.55 9.86
C ASP A 132 16.47 0.05 10.11
N SER A 133 17.06 -0.40 11.22
CA SER A 133 17.04 -1.80 11.67
C SER A 133 15.66 -2.27 12.10
N ASP A 134 14.81 -1.34 12.55
CA ASP A 134 13.53 -1.64 13.16
C ASP A 134 12.41 -1.68 12.14
N LEU A 135 12.63 -1.12 10.94
CA LEU A 135 11.67 -1.10 9.83
C LEU A 135 11.04 -2.46 9.56
N SER A 136 11.84 -3.54 9.52
CA SER A 136 11.30 -4.87 9.25
C SER A 136 10.41 -5.39 10.39
N SER A 137 10.72 -5.05 11.65
CA SER A 137 9.91 -5.46 12.80
C SER A 137 8.61 -4.64 12.85
N TRP A 138 8.71 -3.32 12.72
CA TRP A 138 7.57 -2.43 12.61
C TRP A 138 6.65 -2.83 11.46
N TYR A 139 7.21 -3.14 10.29
CA TYR A 139 6.44 -3.58 9.13
C TYR A 139 5.75 -4.93 9.38
N LYS A 140 6.33 -5.83 10.19
CA LYS A 140 5.68 -7.09 10.56
C LYS A 140 4.41 -6.83 11.38
N GLU A 141 4.48 -5.89 12.32
CA GLU A 141 3.42 -5.58 13.27
C GLU A 141 2.31 -4.70 12.66
N ASN A 142 2.70 -3.80 11.75
CA ASN A 142 1.81 -2.78 11.17
C ASN A 142 1.41 -3.03 9.72
N SER A 143 1.56 -4.27 9.22
CA SER A 143 1.08 -4.60 7.88
C SER A 143 0.32 -5.91 7.78
N ARG A 144 -0.68 -5.92 6.90
CA ARG A 144 -1.38 -7.09 6.40
C ARG A 144 -1.06 -7.28 4.92
N VAL A 145 -0.48 -8.41 4.55
CA VAL A 145 -0.08 -8.71 3.17
C VAL A 145 -0.82 -9.96 2.69
N TYR A 146 -1.90 -9.74 1.96
CA TYR A 146 -2.70 -10.79 1.35
C TYR A 146 -2.06 -11.29 0.05
N ILE A 147 -1.87 -12.60 -0.06
CA ILE A 147 -1.24 -13.25 -1.21
C ILE A 147 -2.18 -14.32 -1.75
N ALA A 148 -2.33 -14.36 -3.07
CA ALA A 148 -3.17 -15.34 -3.75
C ALA A 148 -2.77 -16.79 -3.42
N GLY A 149 -3.76 -17.69 -3.38
CA GLY A 149 -3.56 -19.08 -2.91
C GLY A 149 -2.70 -19.95 -3.83
N ASP A 150 -2.64 -19.58 -5.11
CA ASP A 150 -1.88 -20.18 -6.21
C ASP A 150 -0.51 -19.53 -6.41
N HIS A 151 -0.12 -18.57 -5.56
CA HIS A 151 1.16 -17.89 -5.70
C HIS A 151 2.35 -18.84 -5.54
N ALA A 152 3.38 -18.68 -6.37
CA ALA A 152 4.55 -19.55 -6.43
C ALA A 152 5.31 -19.68 -5.09
N CYS A 153 5.17 -18.70 -4.19
CA CYS A 153 5.80 -18.77 -2.87
C CYS A 153 5.30 -19.92 -2.00
N TRP A 154 4.10 -20.45 -2.29
CA TRP A 154 3.49 -21.56 -1.54
C TRP A 154 3.89 -22.93 -2.07
N ALA A 155 4.45 -23.00 -3.28
CA ALA A 155 4.86 -24.27 -3.90
C ALA A 155 6.16 -24.82 -3.29
N ASP A 156 7.03 -23.94 -2.79
CA ASP A 156 8.33 -24.29 -2.20
C ASP A 156 8.34 -24.00 -0.69
N PRO A 157 8.63 -25.01 0.17
CA PRO A 157 8.79 -24.82 1.62
C PRO A 157 9.82 -23.74 1.99
N ASP A 158 10.91 -23.60 1.22
CA ASP A 158 11.93 -22.59 1.47
C ASP A 158 11.43 -21.18 1.16
N LEU A 159 10.66 -21.00 0.08
CA LEU A 159 9.98 -19.74 -0.22
C LEU A 159 8.93 -19.42 0.84
N THR A 160 8.15 -20.42 1.28
CA THR A 160 7.16 -20.28 2.35
C THR A 160 7.82 -19.79 3.65
N ARG A 161 8.96 -20.37 4.03
CA ARG A 161 9.73 -19.92 5.19
C ARG A 161 10.30 -18.51 5.00
N LYS A 162 10.71 -18.15 3.78
CA LYS A 162 11.23 -16.81 3.47
C LYS A 162 10.14 -15.74 3.60
N VAL A 163 8.93 -15.97 3.09
CA VAL A 163 7.83 -14.99 3.12
C VAL A 163 7.30 -14.74 4.53
N ASN A 164 7.50 -15.68 5.45
CA ASN A 164 7.10 -15.49 6.85
C ASN A 164 8.07 -14.60 7.66
N LYS A 165 9.24 -14.24 7.10
CA LYS A 165 10.19 -13.34 7.76
C LYS A 165 9.62 -11.93 7.95
N ARG A 166 10.07 -11.24 8.99
CA ARG A 166 9.61 -9.89 9.39
C ARG A 166 9.52 -8.89 8.22
N ARG A 167 10.56 -8.86 7.38
CA ARG A 167 10.68 -8.01 6.18
C ARG A 167 9.58 -8.17 5.12
N PHE A 168 8.71 -9.18 5.20
CA PHE A 168 7.59 -9.35 4.27
C PHE A 168 6.24 -8.95 4.88
N GLY A 169 6.22 -8.48 6.14
CA GLY A 169 4.98 -8.10 6.81
C GLY A 169 4.24 -9.29 7.40
N THR A 170 3.01 -9.07 7.87
CA THR A 170 2.14 -10.19 8.26
C THR A 170 1.44 -10.72 7.02
N VAL A 171 2.06 -11.76 6.46
CA VAL A 171 1.56 -12.45 5.28
C VAL A 171 0.36 -13.32 5.62
N VAL A 172 -0.72 -13.14 4.87
CA VAL A 172 -1.95 -13.93 4.94
C VAL A 172 -2.14 -14.63 3.60
N ARG A 173 -2.24 -15.97 3.62
CA ARG A 173 -2.54 -16.75 2.43
C ARG A 173 -4.04 -16.70 2.16
N SER A 174 -4.41 -16.16 1.01
CA SER A 174 -5.80 -16.16 0.53
C SER A 174 -6.17 -17.51 -0.08
N PRO A 175 -7.39 -18.02 0.12
CA PRO A 175 -7.90 -19.17 -0.64
C PRO A 175 -8.25 -18.80 -2.09
N MET A 176 -8.32 -17.51 -2.42
CA MET A 176 -8.75 -17.03 -3.73
C MET A 176 -7.58 -16.94 -4.71
N PHE A 177 -7.91 -17.16 -5.99
CA PHE A 177 -7.00 -16.99 -7.12
C PHE A 177 -7.36 -15.71 -7.87
N GLY A 178 -6.34 -14.90 -8.15
CA GLY A 178 -6.50 -13.61 -8.80
C GLY A 178 -6.81 -12.46 -7.84
N LEU A 179 -6.33 -11.27 -8.21
CA LEU A 179 -6.29 -10.07 -7.37
C LEU A 179 -7.67 -9.58 -6.94
N ASN A 180 -8.60 -9.40 -7.89
CA ASN A 180 -9.94 -8.88 -7.59
C ASN A 180 -10.73 -9.79 -6.65
N LYS A 181 -10.64 -11.12 -6.85
CA LYS A 181 -11.31 -12.11 -5.99
C LYS A 181 -10.72 -12.12 -4.58
N MET A 182 -9.39 -11.99 -4.47
CA MET A 182 -8.70 -11.88 -3.19
C MET A 182 -9.11 -10.61 -2.44
N MET A 183 -9.16 -9.46 -3.12
CA MET A 183 -9.63 -8.20 -2.53
C MET A 183 -11.06 -8.32 -2.03
N ALA A 184 -11.99 -8.82 -2.85
CA ALA A 184 -13.38 -8.99 -2.44
C ALA A 184 -13.53 -9.94 -1.25
N HIS A 185 -12.79 -11.04 -1.23
CA HIS A 185 -12.83 -12.02 -0.14
C HIS A 185 -12.31 -11.47 1.19
N HIS A 186 -11.21 -10.71 1.17
CA HIS A 186 -10.61 -10.13 2.37
C HIS A 186 -11.07 -8.70 2.67
N ALA A 187 -12.09 -8.19 1.95
CA ALA A 187 -12.61 -6.83 2.14
C ALA A 187 -13.02 -6.57 3.58
N LYS A 188 -13.85 -7.46 4.13
CA LYS A 188 -14.33 -7.33 5.51
C LYS A 188 -13.17 -7.35 6.53
N GLU A 189 -12.31 -8.37 6.44
CA GLU A 189 -11.17 -8.55 7.35
C GLU A 189 -10.20 -7.36 7.31
N ALA A 190 -9.88 -6.85 6.12
CA ALA A 190 -8.97 -5.72 5.98
C ALA A 190 -9.57 -4.42 6.53
N ARG A 191 -10.88 -4.21 6.35
CA ARG A 191 -11.60 -3.03 6.87
C ARG A 191 -11.71 -3.05 8.38
N GLU A 192 -12.07 -4.20 8.96
CA GLU A 192 -12.09 -4.41 10.41
C GLU A 192 -10.71 -4.13 11.01
N TRP A 193 -9.65 -4.68 10.41
CA TRP A 193 -8.28 -4.43 10.85
C TRP A 193 -7.85 -2.95 10.80
N ILE A 194 -8.34 -2.18 9.83
CA ILE A 194 -8.09 -0.73 9.76
C ILE A 194 -8.86 -0.01 10.88
N LEU A 195 -10.13 -0.34 11.08
CA LEU A 195 -10.97 0.30 12.09
C LEU A 195 -10.48 0.03 13.51
N GLU A 196 -10.10 -1.21 13.83
CA GLU A 196 -9.51 -1.58 15.12
C GLU A 196 -8.31 -0.68 15.48
N ARG A 197 -7.48 -0.34 14.49
CA ARG A 197 -6.30 0.53 14.70
C ARG A 197 -6.64 1.99 14.88
N VAL A 198 -7.73 2.46 14.28
CA VAL A 198 -8.22 3.82 14.51
C VAL A 198 -8.76 3.92 15.95
N GLU A 199 -9.49 2.91 16.41
CA GLU A 199 -10.04 2.85 17.77
C GLU A 199 -8.95 2.72 18.84
N GLU A 200 -7.96 1.84 18.64
CA GLU A 200 -6.85 1.63 19.58
C GLU A 200 -6.08 2.92 19.91
N VAL A 201 -5.92 3.82 18.94
CA VAL A 201 -5.21 5.09 19.15
C VAL A 201 -6.12 6.14 19.77
N ALA A 202 -7.40 6.20 19.38
CA ALA A 202 -8.37 7.08 20.03
C ALA A 202 -8.50 6.77 21.53
N ASP A 203 -8.52 5.50 21.91
CA ASP A 203 -8.55 5.09 23.32
C ASP A 203 -7.24 5.42 24.05
N ALA A 204 -6.09 5.33 23.38
CA ALA A 204 -4.80 5.70 23.97
C ALA A 204 -4.76 7.19 24.31
N ASP A 205 -5.15 8.07 23.39
CA ASP A 205 -5.18 9.52 23.60
C ASP A 205 -6.10 9.92 24.77
N MET A 206 -7.28 9.29 24.88
CA MET A 206 -8.23 9.56 25.97
C MET A 206 -7.69 9.15 27.35
N THR A 207 -6.75 8.19 27.43
CA THR A 207 -6.15 7.77 28.71
C THR A 207 -4.95 8.59 29.14
N GLU A 208 -4.33 9.35 28.23
CA GLU A 208 -3.23 10.27 28.55
C GLU A 208 -3.76 11.60 29.12
N ASP A 209 -4.93 12.04 28.66
CA ASP A 209 -5.58 13.26 29.15
C ASP A 209 -6.15 13.14 30.58
N GLU A 210 -6.49 11.93 31.05
CA GLU A 210 -6.94 11.72 32.44
C GLU A 210 -5.80 11.71 33.48
N LYS A 211 -4.53 11.76 33.04
CA LYS A 211 -3.35 11.74 33.92
C LYS A 211 -2.60 13.06 34.01
N SER A 212 -3.08 14.12 33.36
CA SER A 212 -2.48 15.46 33.39
C SER A 212 -3.20 16.42 34.35
#